data_AF-A0A7V9URQ5-F1
#
_entry.id   AF-A0A7V9URQ5-F1
#
_cell.length_a   1.000
_cell.length_b   1.000
_cell.length_c   1.000
_cell.angle_alpha   90.00
_cell.angle_beta   90.00
_cell.angle_gamma   90.00
#
_symmetry.space_group_name_H-M   'P 1'
#
loop_
_entity.id
_entity.type
_entity.pdbx_description
1 polymer ?
#
loop_
_entity_poly.entity_id
_entity_poly.type
_entity_poly.pdbx_seq_one_letter_code
_entity_poly.pdbx_strand_id
1 'polypeptide(L)'
;MMKRKNLITLALLLIVFSGSVAAQGGLGNLRNWAGRYPTHKTGRVTRRFFQLPDVRRPLLTLLSRADFNLLTRTYSVETPIKRIGDFLAVRVCRPHDCDTDQAGFAINLRTGFVYVRMQEGQTTRWFSTRDTYKELPQSVQEFLNDFSAT
;
A
#
# COMPACT_ATOMS: atom_id res chain seq x y z
N MET A 1 42.30 -9.12 -56.53
CA MET A 1 42.39 -9.77 -55.20
C MET A 1 41.65 -8.92 -54.17
N MET A 2 40.46 -9.35 -53.75
CA MET A 2 39.63 -8.69 -52.73
C MET A 2 40.19 -8.98 -51.33
N LYS A 3 40.35 -7.97 -50.46
CA LYS A 3 40.65 -8.13 -49.02
C LYS A 3 39.40 -7.83 -48.18
N ARG A 4 38.97 -8.87 -47.46
CA ARG A 4 37.85 -9.02 -46.49
C ARG A 4 37.68 -7.78 -45.59
N LYS A 5 36.66 -6.91 -45.76
CA LYS A 5 35.28 -6.91 -45.20
C LYS A 5 35.14 -7.16 -43.68
N ASN A 6 34.86 -6.06 -42.97
CA ASN A 6 33.96 -5.85 -41.82
C ASN A 6 33.79 -6.98 -40.79
N LEU A 7 34.30 -6.80 -39.56
CA LEU A 7 33.80 -7.51 -38.37
C LEU A 7 34.42 -7.04 -37.02
N ILE A 8 34.41 -5.74 -36.71
CA ILE A 8 34.71 -5.29 -35.32
C ILE A 8 33.83 -4.09 -34.94
N THR A 9 32.51 -4.26 -35.08
CA THR A 9 31.51 -3.27 -34.66
C THR A 9 30.34 -3.98 -33.98
N LEU A 10 30.59 -4.93 -33.05
CA LEU A 10 29.49 -5.55 -32.28
C LEU A 10 30.00 -6.39 -31.08
N ALA A 11 30.63 -5.80 -30.06
CA ALA A 11 31.07 -6.59 -28.88
C ALA A 11 31.00 -5.86 -27.52
N LEU A 12 30.31 -4.72 -27.41
CA LEU A 12 30.14 -4.00 -26.14
C LEU A 12 28.73 -3.44 -25.95
N LEU A 13 27.72 -4.18 -26.42
CA LEU A 13 26.30 -3.87 -26.25
C LEU A 13 25.51 -5.00 -25.59
N LEU A 14 26.22 -5.94 -24.96
CA LEU A 14 25.66 -7.07 -24.23
C LEU A 14 26.09 -6.96 -22.78
N ILE A 15 25.12 -7.05 -21.87
CA ILE A 15 25.26 -7.17 -20.41
C ILE A 15 25.31 -5.83 -19.64
N VAL A 16 24.35 -4.93 -19.86
CA VAL A 16 23.77 -4.15 -18.75
C VAL A 16 22.24 -4.15 -18.89
N PHE A 17 21.66 -5.32 -19.17
CA PHE A 17 20.31 -5.57 -18.68
C PHE A 17 20.48 -5.87 -17.19
N SER A 18 20.55 -4.79 -16.40
CA SER A 18 20.21 -4.82 -14.99
C SER A 18 18.80 -5.37 -14.92
N GLY A 19 18.68 -6.69 -14.83
CA GLY A 19 17.44 -7.36 -14.53
C GLY A 19 16.95 -6.73 -13.25
N SER A 20 15.96 -5.85 -13.38
CA SER A 20 15.06 -5.54 -12.29
C SER A 20 14.50 -6.89 -11.87
N VAL A 21 15.14 -7.52 -10.89
CA VAL A 21 14.51 -8.55 -10.08
C VAL A 21 13.38 -7.79 -9.41
N ALA A 22 12.26 -7.70 -10.11
CA ALA A 22 10.98 -7.40 -9.50
C ALA A 22 10.91 -8.39 -8.36
N ALA A 23 10.96 -7.89 -7.14
CA ALA A 23 10.83 -8.69 -5.95
C ALA A 23 9.45 -9.35 -6.01
N GLN A 24 9.36 -10.50 -6.67
CA GLN A 24 8.22 -11.40 -6.66
C GLN A 24 8.23 -12.20 -5.34
N GLY A 25 8.65 -11.56 -4.25
CA GLY A 25 8.25 -11.98 -2.92
C GLY A 25 6.77 -11.64 -2.83
N GLY A 26 5.92 -12.57 -3.25
CA GLY A 26 4.48 -12.34 -3.33
C GLY A 26 3.93 -11.79 -2.00
N LEU A 27 2.89 -10.96 -2.09
CA LEU A 27 2.18 -10.36 -0.95
C LEU A 27 1.49 -11.40 -0.04
N GLY A 28 1.79 -12.69 -0.22
CA GLY A 28 1.30 -13.78 0.62
C GLY A 28 1.71 -13.61 2.08
N ASN A 29 2.88 -13.03 2.35
CA ASN A 29 3.31 -12.68 3.71
C ASN A 29 2.34 -11.70 4.41
N LEU A 30 1.69 -10.80 3.66
CA LEU A 30 0.74 -9.84 4.20
C LEU A 30 -0.53 -10.54 4.70
N ARG A 31 -0.93 -11.68 4.13
CA ARG A 31 -2.14 -12.43 4.54
C ARG A 31 -2.17 -12.74 6.04
N ASN A 32 -0.99 -12.92 6.66
CA ASN A 32 -0.85 -13.21 8.10
C ASN A 32 -1.19 -12.02 9.02
N TRP A 33 -1.43 -10.83 8.45
CA TRP A 33 -1.87 -9.64 9.17
C TRP A 33 -3.39 -9.55 9.30
N ALA A 34 -4.16 -10.36 8.58
CA ALA A 34 -5.60 -10.40 8.75
C ALA A 34 -5.96 -10.69 10.22
N GLY A 35 -6.87 -9.90 10.78
CA GLY A 35 -7.30 -9.95 12.17
C GLY A 35 -6.36 -9.26 13.17
N ARG A 36 -5.18 -8.78 12.75
CA ARG A 36 -4.25 -8.05 13.62
C ARG A 36 -4.46 -6.54 13.50
N TYR A 37 -4.17 -5.80 14.57
CA TYR A 37 -4.06 -4.34 14.49
C TYR A 37 -2.79 -3.93 13.72
N PRO A 38 -2.82 -2.80 12.98
CA PRO A 38 -1.64 -2.22 12.31
C PRO A 38 -0.43 -2.10 13.22
N THR A 39 -0.62 -1.69 14.47
CA THR A 39 0.39 -1.73 15.52
C THR A 39 0.17 -2.99 16.37
N HIS A 40 1.01 -4.01 16.16
CA HIS A 40 0.91 -5.27 16.89
C HIS A 40 2.13 -5.48 17.80
N LYS A 41 1.89 -5.70 19.09
CA LYS A 41 2.94 -6.01 20.08
C LYS A 41 2.95 -7.49 20.42
N THR A 42 4.13 -8.08 20.44
CA THR A 42 4.37 -9.46 20.89
C THR A 42 5.60 -9.47 21.79
N GLY A 43 5.39 -9.61 23.12
CA GLY A 43 6.45 -9.42 24.10
C GLY A 43 7.08 -8.03 23.99
N ARG A 44 8.40 -7.96 23.80
CA ARG A 44 9.15 -6.70 23.61
C ARG A 44 9.18 -6.21 22.16
N VAL A 45 8.65 -6.98 21.21
CA VAL A 45 8.71 -6.66 19.78
C VAL A 45 7.43 -5.95 19.35
N THR A 46 7.56 -4.77 18.75
CA THR A 46 6.45 -4.06 18.10
C THR A 46 6.60 -4.15 16.58
N ARG A 47 5.59 -4.71 15.91
CA ARG A 47 5.52 -4.77 14.45
C ARG A 47 4.48 -3.75 13.97
N ARG A 48 4.79 -3.06 12.88
CA ARG A 48 3.92 -2.04 12.29
C ARG A 48 3.62 -2.37 10.84
N PHE A 49 2.35 -2.60 10.53
CA PHE A 49 1.89 -2.98 9.20
C PHE A 49 2.29 -1.96 8.13
N PHE A 50 2.08 -0.67 8.38
CA PHE A 50 2.44 0.40 7.44
C PHE A 50 3.95 0.63 7.28
N GLN A 51 4.79 -0.04 8.09
CA GLN A 51 6.26 0.01 7.95
C GLN A 51 6.82 -1.18 7.16
N LEU A 52 5.99 -2.15 6.80
CA LEU A 52 6.40 -3.25 5.92
C LEU A 52 6.80 -2.70 4.55
N PRO A 53 7.91 -3.17 3.94
CA PRO A 53 8.37 -2.65 2.65
C PRO A 53 7.30 -2.64 1.56
N ASP A 54 6.50 -3.72 1.49
CA ASP A 54 5.44 -3.92 0.49
C ASP A 54 4.24 -2.98 0.66
N VAL A 55 4.10 -2.37 1.84
CA VAL A 55 3.04 -1.39 2.16
C VAL A 55 3.60 0.03 2.14
N ARG A 56 4.76 0.23 2.76
CA ARG A 56 5.39 1.55 2.93
C ARG A 56 5.80 2.16 1.61
N ARG A 57 6.43 1.40 0.71
CA ARG A 57 6.94 1.92 -0.57
C ARG A 57 5.80 2.48 -1.44
N PRO A 58 4.73 1.73 -1.76
CA PRO A 58 3.65 2.29 -2.58
C PRO A 58 2.98 3.49 -1.89
N LEU A 59 2.83 3.48 -0.56
CA LEU A 59 2.28 4.62 0.17
C LEU A 59 3.14 5.88 0.06
N LEU A 60 4.47 5.77 0.12
CA LEU A 60 5.37 6.92 -0.03
C LEU A 60 5.44 7.45 -1.47
N THR A 61 5.13 6.62 -2.46
CA THR A 61 4.98 7.06 -3.84
C THR A 61 3.63 7.75 -4.06
N LEU A 62 2.59 7.30 -3.35
CA LEU A 62 1.22 7.74 -3.54
C LEU A 62 0.85 8.99 -2.74
N LEU A 63 1.38 9.10 -1.52
CA LEU A 63 0.97 10.11 -0.54
C LEU A 63 2.06 11.16 -0.36
N SER A 64 1.62 12.39 -0.06
CA SER A 64 2.52 13.39 0.51
C SER A 64 3.06 12.88 1.85
N ARG A 65 4.20 13.42 2.30
CA ARG A 65 4.77 13.05 3.60
C ARG A 65 3.84 13.40 4.76
N ALA A 66 3.03 14.45 4.63
CA ALA A 66 2.02 14.83 5.62
C ALA A 66 0.91 13.79 5.69
N ASP A 67 0.33 13.41 4.55
CA ASP A 67 -0.75 12.41 4.48
C ASP A 67 -0.27 11.03 4.96
N PHE A 68 0.96 10.64 4.61
CA PHE A 68 1.57 9.42 5.12
C PHE A 68 1.68 9.44 6.66
N ASN A 69 2.07 10.58 7.25
CA ASN A 69 2.14 10.70 8.70
C ASN A 69 0.76 10.71 9.36
N LEU A 70 -0.24 11.32 8.74
CA LEU A 70 -1.63 11.26 9.20
C LEU A 70 -2.07 9.80 9.31
N LEU A 71 -1.97 9.04 8.21
CA LEU A 71 -2.38 7.64 8.12
C LEU A 71 -1.62 6.72 9.10
N THR A 72 -0.32 6.95 9.31
CA THR A 72 0.56 5.96 9.98
C THR A 72 0.99 6.33 11.40
N ARG A 73 0.73 7.56 11.85
CA ARG A 73 1.17 8.06 13.15
C ARG A 73 0.09 8.85 13.88
N THR A 74 -0.53 9.82 13.22
CA THR A 74 -1.50 10.71 13.86
C THR A 74 -2.82 10.00 14.12
N TYR A 75 -3.33 9.29 13.12
CA TYR A 75 -4.55 8.50 13.23
C TYR A 75 -4.23 7.17 13.93
N SER A 76 -4.25 7.22 15.26
CA SER A 76 -3.76 6.15 16.14
C SER A 76 -4.87 5.33 16.78
N VAL A 77 -6.14 5.68 16.58
CA VAL A 77 -7.26 4.77 16.84
C VAL A 77 -7.34 3.83 15.66
N GLU A 78 -6.94 2.58 15.87
CA GLU A 78 -6.78 1.58 14.82
C GLU A 78 -7.88 0.53 14.90
N THR A 79 -8.32 0.00 13.75
CA THR A 79 -9.15 -1.22 13.67
C THR A 79 -8.31 -2.45 13.32
N PRO A 80 -8.76 -3.67 13.65
CA PRO A 80 -8.14 -4.87 13.11
C PRO A 80 -8.17 -4.88 11.58
N ILE A 81 -7.06 -5.28 10.95
CA ILE A 81 -6.96 -5.41 9.50
C ILE A 81 -7.93 -6.50 9.05
N LYS A 82 -8.92 -6.12 8.22
CA LYS A 82 -9.87 -7.06 7.64
C LYS A 82 -9.33 -7.63 6.33
N ARG A 83 -9.60 -8.91 6.09
CA ARG A 83 -9.44 -9.52 4.77
C ARG A 83 -10.79 -9.54 4.07
N ILE A 84 -10.88 -8.90 2.92
CA ILE A 84 -12.10 -8.81 2.10
C ILE A 84 -11.76 -9.35 0.71
N GLY A 85 -12.05 -10.64 0.48
CA GLY A 85 -11.60 -11.36 -0.71
C GLY A 85 -10.07 -11.37 -0.82
N ASP A 86 -9.56 -10.73 -1.87
CA ASP A 86 -8.12 -10.55 -2.13
C ASP A 86 -7.55 -9.24 -1.58
N PHE A 87 -8.31 -8.49 -0.78
CA PHE A 87 -7.83 -7.25 -0.17
C PHE A 87 -7.51 -7.44 1.31
N LEU A 88 -6.48 -6.76 1.78
CA LEU A 88 -6.38 -6.37 3.19
C LEU A 88 -6.79 -4.91 3.30
N ALA A 89 -7.70 -4.62 4.22
CA ALA A 89 -8.23 -3.30 4.44
C ALA A 89 -8.19 -2.94 5.93
N VAL A 90 -7.95 -1.67 6.23
CA VAL A 90 -7.95 -1.16 7.61
C VAL A 90 -8.47 0.27 7.65
N ARG A 91 -9.16 0.59 8.74
CA ARG A 91 -9.54 1.96 9.10
C ARG A 91 -8.70 2.42 10.29
N VAL A 92 -8.36 3.70 10.27
CA VAL A 92 -7.74 4.42 11.38
C VAL A 92 -8.38 5.80 11.52
N CYS A 93 -8.36 6.39 12.71
CA CYS A 93 -8.83 7.76 12.93
C CYS A 93 -8.03 8.52 13.98
N ARG A 94 -8.22 9.84 14.01
CA ARG A 94 -7.66 10.72 15.02
C ARG A 94 -8.31 10.40 16.38
N PRO A 95 -7.50 10.25 17.45
CA PRO A 95 -8.04 10.11 18.80
C PRO A 95 -9.02 11.24 19.13
N HIS A 96 -10.17 10.88 19.68
CA HIS A 96 -11.26 11.78 20.06
C HIS A 96 -12.00 12.50 18.93
N ASP A 97 -11.69 12.18 17.66
CA ASP A 97 -12.25 12.89 16.50
C ASP A 97 -12.50 11.95 15.31
N CYS A 98 -12.97 10.74 15.59
CA CYS A 98 -13.15 9.70 14.59
C CYS A 98 -14.27 9.98 13.59
N ASP A 99 -15.24 10.82 13.96
CA ASP A 99 -16.34 11.18 13.06
C ASP A 99 -15.90 12.13 11.93
N THR A 100 -14.83 12.91 12.16
CA THR A 100 -14.39 13.95 11.22
C THR A 100 -13.05 13.64 10.56
N ASP A 101 -12.10 13.07 11.31
CA ASP A 101 -10.72 12.90 10.90
C ASP A 101 -10.31 11.41 10.89
N GLN A 102 -10.34 10.83 9.70
CA GLN A 102 -10.23 9.39 9.52
C GLN A 102 -9.59 8.99 8.20
N ALA A 103 -9.04 7.79 8.15
CA ALA A 103 -8.47 7.23 6.94
C ALA A 103 -8.78 5.75 6.78
N GLY A 104 -8.93 5.35 5.53
CA GLY A 104 -9.07 3.98 5.10
C GLY A 104 -7.90 3.59 4.19
N PHE A 105 -7.37 2.40 4.37
CA PHE A 105 -6.35 1.82 3.51
C PHE A 105 -6.83 0.47 3.01
N ALA A 106 -6.60 0.17 1.73
CA ALA A 106 -6.72 -1.18 1.19
C ALA A 106 -5.56 -1.51 0.24
N ILE A 107 -5.10 -2.76 0.28
CA ILE A 107 -4.14 -3.30 -0.69
C ILE A 107 -4.66 -4.60 -1.29
N ASN A 108 -4.63 -4.70 -2.61
CA ASN A 108 -4.93 -5.93 -3.33
C ASN A 108 -3.73 -6.88 -3.23
N LEU A 109 -3.94 -8.07 -2.66
CA LEU A 109 -2.91 -9.08 -2.42
C LEU A 109 -2.45 -9.83 -3.68
N ARG A 110 -3.18 -9.71 -4.79
CA ARG A 110 -2.76 -10.30 -6.08
C ARG A 110 -1.92 -9.33 -6.89
N THR A 111 -2.27 -8.04 -6.88
CA THR A 111 -1.65 -7.04 -7.76
C THR A 111 -0.76 -6.04 -7.05
N GLY A 112 -0.90 -5.89 -5.73
CA GLY A 112 -0.22 -4.86 -4.94
C GLY A 112 -0.79 -3.46 -5.09
N PHE A 113 -1.94 -3.30 -5.78
CA PHE A 113 -2.55 -1.97 -5.88
C PHE A 113 -3.05 -1.50 -4.52
N VAL A 114 -2.70 -0.26 -4.20
CA VAL A 114 -3.03 0.40 -2.95
C VAL A 114 -4.06 1.48 -3.20
N TYR A 115 -5.04 1.55 -2.32
CA TYR A 115 -6.09 2.55 -2.30
C TYR A 115 -6.11 3.18 -0.91
N VAL A 116 -6.19 4.50 -0.84
CA VAL A 116 -6.26 5.26 0.41
C VAL A 116 -7.39 6.27 0.32
N ARG A 117 -8.24 6.29 1.33
CA ARG A 117 -9.22 7.34 1.59
C ARG A 117 -8.72 8.15 2.77
N MET A 118 -8.69 9.47 2.64
CA MET A 118 -8.43 10.39 3.75
C MET A 118 -9.64 11.30 3.89
N GLN A 119 -10.11 11.48 5.12
CA GLN A 119 -11.11 12.47 5.47
C GLN A 119 -10.55 13.38 6.56
N GLU A 120 -10.72 14.68 6.35
CA GLU A 120 -10.39 15.74 7.30
C GLU A 120 -11.55 16.74 7.31
N GLY A 121 -12.29 16.80 8.42
CA GLY A 121 -13.57 17.50 8.48
C GLY A 121 -14.55 17.00 7.40
N GLN A 122 -14.99 17.93 6.53
CA GLN A 122 -15.91 17.65 5.42
C GLN A 122 -15.20 17.26 4.11
N THR A 123 -13.87 17.30 4.09
CA THR A 123 -13.09 17.05 2.87
C THR A 123 -12.72 15.58 2.80
N THR A 124 -13.08 14.91 1.70
CA THR A 124 -12.62 13.54 1.40
C THR A 124 -11.70 13.54 0.20
N ARG A 125 -10.54 12.90 0.33
CA ARG A 125 -9.53 12.73 -0.72
C ARG A 125 -9.28 11.24 -0.92
N TRP A 126 -9.18 10.83 -2.18
CA TRP A 126 -8.84 9.46 -2.57
C TRP A 126 -7.53 9.41 -3.32
N PHE A 127 -6.74 8.40 -3.01
CA PHE A 127 -5.47 8.13 -3.65
C PHE A 127 -5.45 6.67 -4.08
N SER A 128 -4.91 6.40 -5.26
CA SER A 128 -4.71 5.03 -5.73
C SER A 128 -3.44 4.90 -6.55
N THR A 129 -2.76 3.76 -6.45
CA THR A 129 -1.69 3.39 -7.38
C THR A 129 -2.23 2.95 -8.75
N ARG A 130 -3.55 2.74 -8.87
CA ARG A 130 -4.20 2.34 -10.12
C ARG A 130 -5.63 2.87 -10.22
N ASP A 131 -5.93 3.49 -11.35
CA ASP A 131 -7.26 3.93 -11.76
C ASP A 131 -8.00 4.68 -10.62
N THR A 132 -9.32 4.58 -10.58
CA THR A 132 -10.18 5.23 -9.57
C THR A 132 -10.61 4.26 -8.48
N TYR A 133 -10.92 4.78 -7.29
CA TYR A 133 -11.45 4.00 -6.16
C TYR A 133 -12.78 3.29 -6.49
N LYS A 134 -13.51 3.77 -7.51
CA LYS A 134 -14.78 3.17 -7.95
C LYS A 134 -14.62 1.74 -8.47
N GLU A 135 -13.41 1.34 -8.84
CA GLU A 135 -13.07 -0.02 -9.27
C GLU A 135 -12.83 -0.99 -8.11
N LEU A 136 -12.83 -0.52 -6.86
CA LEU A 136 -12.79 -1.40 -5.70
C LEU A 136 -14.05 -2.27 -5.65
N PRO A 137 -13.97 -3.53 -5.20
CA PRO A 137 -15.18 -4.30 -4.88
C PRO A 137 -16.06 -3.51 -3.90
N GLN A 138 -17.38 -3.56 -4.10
CA GLN A 138 -18.34 -2.80 -3.30
C GLN A 138 -18.12 -3.01 -1.78
N SER A 139 -17.86 -4.24 -1.35
CA SER A 139 -17.59 -4.56 0.06
C SER A 139 -16.32 -3.89 0.61
N VAL A 140 -15.32 -3.62 -0.22
CA VAL A 140 -14.13 -2.84 0.17
C VAL A 140 -14.49 -1.36 0.23
N GLN A 141 -15.26 -0.85 -0.73
CA GLN A 141 -15.72 0.54 -0.71
C GLN A 141 -16.56 0.83 0.54
N GLU A 142 -17.53 -0.01 0.86
CA GLU A 142 -18.37 0.09 2.04
C GLU A 142 -17.52 0.07 3.31
N PHE A 143 -16.58 -0.88 3.43
CA PHE A 143 -15.68 -0.92 4.58
C PHE A 143 -14.81 0.33 4.72
N LEU A 144 -14.34 0.91 3.61
CA LEU A 144 -13.54 2.14 3.66
C LEU A 144 -14.37 3.42 3.85
N ASN A 145 -15.69 3.37 3.79
CA ASN A 145 -16.58 4.52 3.96
C ASN A 145 -17.42 4.47 5.24
N ASP A 146 -17.71 3.28 5.76
CA ASP A 146 -18.31 3.11 7.08
C ASP A 146 -17.23 3.32 8.13
N PHE A 147 -17.41 4.28 9.02
CA PHE A 147 -16.56 4.46 10.21
C PHE A 147 -17.37 4.52 11.51
N SER A 148 -18.68 4.27 11.44
CA SER A 148 -19.59 4.24 12.59
C SER A 148 -19.23 3.19 13.65
N ALA A 149 -18.33 2.27 13.30
CA ALA A 149 -17.85 1.16 14.12
C ALA A 149 -16.35 1.27 14.48
N THR A 150 -15.76 2.46 14.45
CA THR A 150 -14.36 2.72 14.84
C THR A 150 -14.32 3.50 16.14
#